data_AF-A0A6V7M1N5-F1
#
_entry.id   AF-A0A6V7M1N5-F1
#
_cell.length_a   1.000
_cell.length_b   1.000
_cell.length_c   1.000
_cell.angle_alpha   90.00
_cell.angle_beta   90.00
_cell.angle_gamma   90.00
#
_symmetry.space_group_name_H-M   'P 1'
#
loop_
_entity.id
_entity.type
_entity.pdbx_description
1 polymer ?
#
loop_
_entity_poly.entity_id
_entity_poly.type
_entity_poly.pdbx_seq_one_letter_code
_entity_poly.pdbx_strand_id
1 'polypeptide(L)'
;MDVAMESRLQHYVAYGNDTLELKMIRREEDIEDEDIVFYPEMSHQVFGDSETIFGYRDLKVKLYYSAGCLETYLGMTYSAKLPTGVFEGVEADDVLSNISCKLAPNVHDNLDSFVKALSKDIGWRPAGDLIHSFDHE
;
A
#
# COMPACT_ATOMS: atom_id res chain seq x y z
N MET A 1 -26.88 -3.57 -18.81
CA MET A 1 -26.65 -3.53 -17.36
C MET A 1 -27.65 -2.54 -16.79
N ASP A 2 -28.39 -2.88 -15.73
CA ASP A 2 -29.38 -1.98 -15.13
C ASP A 2 -28.68 -0.80 -14.44
N VAL A 3 -29.17 0.44 -14.66
CA VAL A 3 -28.61 1.68 -14.06
C VAL A 3 -28.53 1.61 -12.53
N ALA A 4 -29.47 0.91 -11.90
CA ALA A 4 -29.47 0.69 -10.45
C ALA A 4 -28.33 -0.24 -9.98
N MET A 5 -27.86 -1.14 -10.83
CA MET A 5 -26.74 -2.04 -10.54
C MET A 5 -25.41 -1.30 -10.70
N GLU A 6 -25.26 -0.49 -11.75
CA GLU A 6 -24.08 0.37 -11.96
C GLU A 6 -23.87 1.32 -10.76
N SER A 7 -24.92 1.99 -10.29
CA SER A 7 -24.85 2.87 -9.12
C SER A 7 -24.40 2.14 -7.84
N ARG A 8 -24.77 0.86 -7.67
CA ARG A 8 -24.34 0.07 -6.50
C ARG A 8 -22.87 -0.34 -6.57
N LEU A 9 -22.35 -0.55 -7.78
CA LEU A 9 -20.97 -0.97 -8.01
C LEU A 9 -19.97 0.20 -7.94
N GLN A 10 -20.42 1.43 -8.18
CA GLN A 10 -19.57 2.62 -8.06
C GLN A 10 -18.90 2.75 -6.68
N HIS A 11 -19.60 2.33 -5.60
CA HIS A 11 -19.05 2.33 -4.24
C HIS A 11 -17.99 1.24 -3.98
N TYR A 12 -17.68 0.40 -4.96
CA TYR A 12 -16.64 -0.62 -4.90
C TYR A 12 -15.46 -0.30 -5.84
N VAL A 13 -15.42 0.90 -6.41
CA VAL A 13 -14.31 1.38 -7.24
C VAL A 13 -13.48 2.33 -6.38
N ALA A 14 -12.19 2.05 -6.27
CA ALA A 14 -11.20 2.90 -5.61
C ALA A 14 -10.14 3.33 -6.62
N TYR A 15 -9.61 4.55 -6.47
CA TYR A 15 -8.49 5.03 -7.29
C TYR A 15 -7.17 4.64 -6.62
N GLY A 16 -6.30 3.94 -7.36
CA GLY A 16 -5.04 3.41 -6.86
C GLY A 16 -4.14 4.50 -6.29
N ASN A 17 -4.11 5.68 -6.92
CA ASN A 17 -3.27 6.80 -6.50
C ASN A 17 -3.77 7.42 -5.19
N ASP A 18 -5.07 7.36 -4.88
CA ASP A 18 -5.63 7.92 -3.65
C ASP A 18 -5.69 6.88 -2.51
N THR A 19 -5.53 5.60 -2.86
CA THR A 19 -5.78 4.48 -1.95
C THR A 19 -4.50 3.78 -1.49
N LEU A 20 -3.43 3.85 -2.28
CA LEU A 20 -2.12 3.30 -1.92
C LEU A 20 -1.36 4.30 -1.04
N GLU A 21 -1.46 4.12 0.28
CA GLU A 21 -0.75 4.89 1.30
C GLU A 21 0.69 4.40 1.44
N LEU A 22 1.65 5.30 1.19
CA LEU A 22 3.05 5.08 1.49
C LEU A 22 3.45 5.83 2.76
N LYS A 23 4.27 5.20 3.60
CA LYS A 23 4.88 5.82 4.79
C LYS A 23 6.33 5.39 4.94
N MET A 24 7.17 6.31 5.41
CA MET A 24 8.55 6.06 5.84
C MET A 24 8.59 6.05 7.37
N ILE A 25 8.62 4.85 7.96
CA ILE A 25 8.44 4.59 9.38
C ILE A 25 9.80 4.56 10.08
N ARG A 26 10.00 5.43 11.08
CA ARG A 26 11.19 5.43 11.96
C ARG A 26 10.87 4.80 13.31
N ARG A 27 9.65 4.98 13.80
CA ARG A 27 9.17 4.51 15.10
C ARG A 27 7.77 3.94 14.96
N GLU A 28 7.36 3.15 15.94
CA GLU A 28 6.02 2.55 15.96
C GLU A 28 4.92 3.62 15.95
N GLU A 29 5.14 4.75 16.62
CA GLU A 29 4.19 5.87 16.63
C GLU A 29 3.84 6.40 15.23
N ASP A 30 4.79 6.34 14.28
CA ASP A 30 4.62 6.84 12.91
C ASP A 30 3.57 6.05 12.12
N ILE A 31 3.23 4.82 12.54
CA ILE A 31 2.26 3.96 11.86
C ILE A 31 0.86 4.60 11.86
N GLU A 32 0.50 5.24 12.97
CA GLU A 32 -0.80 5.88 13.19
C GLU A 32 -0.78 7.39 12.85
N ASP A 33 0.39 7.93 12.46
CA ASP A 33 0.52 9.32 12.04
C ASP A 33 0.07 9.46 10.57
N GLU A 34 -1.06 10.12 10.35
CA GLU A 34 -1.60 10.35 9.00
C GLU A 34 -0.93 11.54 8.29
N ASP A 35 -0.22 12.42 9.00
CA ASP A 35 0.41 13.61 8.41
C ASP A 35 1.64 13.25 7.56
N ILE A 36 2.20 12.05 7.77
CA ILE A 36 3.36 11.53 7.03
C ILE A 36 2.99 10.63 5.85
N VAL A 37 1.69 10.41 5.60
CA VAL A 37 1.23 9.66 4.44
C VAL A 37 1.59 10.42 3.17
N PHE A 38 2.10 9.69 2.18
CA PHE A 38 2.19 10.19 0.81
C PHE A 38 1.66 9.14 -0.17
N TYR A 39 1.38 9.61 -1.38
CA TYR A 39 0.66 8.85 -2.39
C TYR A 39 1.48 8.78 -3.69
N PRO A 40 1.33 7.72 -4.49
CA PRO A 40 2.03 7.63 -5.77
C PRO A 40 1.37 8.57 -6.79
N GLU A 41 2.18 9.19 -7.64
CA GLU A 41 1.67 9.97 -8.77
C GLU A 41 1.10 9.09 -9.89
N MET A 42 1.55 7.84 -9.99
CA MET A 42 1.16 6.87 -11.02
C MET A 42 1.10 5.46 -10.42
N SER A 43 0.06 4.70 -10.77
CA SER A 43 -0.16 3.32 -10.33
C SER A 43 -0.54 2.35 -11.44
N HIS A 44 -0.55 2.79 -12.70
CA HIS A 44 -0.96 1.99 -13.85
C HIS A 44 -0.17 0.69 -14.06
N GLN A 45 1.10 0.63 -13.64
CA GLN A 45 1.90 -0.60 -13.73
C GLN A 45 1.43 -1.72 -12.79
N VAL A 46 0.63 -1.35 -11.79
CA VAL A 46 0.12 -2.24 -10.74
C VAL A 46 -1.39 -2.47 -10.91
N PHE A 47 -2.15 -1.42 -11.20
CA PHE A 47 -3.61 -1.45 -11.28
C PHE A 47 -4.17 -1.26 -12.71
N GLY A 48 -3.30 -1.32 -13.72
CA GLY A 48 -3.66 -1.18 -15.14
C GLY A 48 -3.94 0.27 -15.55
N ASP A 49 -4.20 0.48 -16.84
CA ASP A 49 -4.27 1.83 -17.46
C ASP A 49 -5.30 2.78 -16.83
N SER A 50 -6.34 2.25 -16.18
CA SER A 50 -7.36 3.05 -15.50
C SER A 50 -6.94 3.53 -14.11
N GLU A 51 -5.88 2.95 -13.53
CA GLU A 51 -5.44 3.21 -12.16
C GLU A 51 -6.56 3.00 -11.13
N THR A 52 -7.49 2.09 -11.41
CA THR A 52 -8.62 1.77 -10.53
C THR A 52 -8.50 0.36 -9.96
N ILE A 53 -9.07 0.19 -8.77
CA ILE A 53 -9.19 -1.07 -8.06
C ILE A 53 -10.67 -1.35 -7.86
N PHE A 54 -11.11 -2.53 -8.25
CA PHE A 54 -12.50 -2.95 -8.17
C PHE A 54 -12.76 -3.97 -7.06
N GLY A 55 -13.93 -3.84 -6.44
CA GLY A 55 -14.49 -4.83 -5.53
C GLY A 55 -14.32 -4.53 -4.05
N TYR A 56 -13.87 -3.33 -3.67
CA TYR A 56 -13.65 -2.93 -2.27
C TYR A 56 -14.25 -1.56 -1.97
N ARG A 57 -14.88 -1.43 -0.80
CA ARG A 57 -15.36 -0.16 -0.26
C ARG A 57 -14.43 0.35 0.83
N ASP A 58 -14.19 1.66 0.85
CA ASP A 58 -13.29 2.34 1.80
C ASP A 58 -11.93 1.64 1.87
N LEU A 59 -11.42 1.23 0.70
CA LEU A 59 -10.15 0.55 0.58
C LEU A 59 -9.03 1.50 1.03
N LYS A 60 -8.12 0.98 1.84
CA LYS A 60 -6.80 1.56 2.11
C LYS A 60 -5.77 0.46 1.91
N VAL A 61 -4.81 0.70 1.03
CA VAL A 61 -3.69 -0.21 0.81
C VAL A 61 -2.46 0.43 1.45
N LYS A 62 -1.81 -0.29 2.35
CA LYS A 62 -0.73 0.20 3.19
C LYS A 62 0.58 -0.40 2.70
N LEU A 63 1.45 0.42 2.10
CA LEU A 63 2.79 0.03 1.68
C LEU A 63 3.81 0.84 2.49
N TYR A 64 4.23 0.29 3.63
CA TYR A 64 5.09 1.00 4.57
C TYR A 64 6.52 0.49 4.49
N TYR A 65 7.47 1.40 4.62
CA TYR A 65 8.89 1.09 4.62
C TYR A 65 9.54 1.55 5.92
N SER A 66 10.48 0.78 6.47
CA SER A 66 11.39 1.33 7.48
C SER A 66 12.27 2.40 6.82
N ALA A 67 12.47 3.53 7.50
CA ALA A 67 13.11 4.70 6.90
C ALA A 67 14.59 4.48 6.54
N GLY A 68 15.27 3.56 7.23
CA GLY A 68 16.67 3.22 6.99
C GLY A 68 16.82 2.06 6.00
N CYS A 69 16.56 0.83 6.45
CA CYS A 69 16.86 -0.37 5.68
C CYS A 69 15.76 -0.82 4.72
N LEU A 70 14.65 -0.08 4.63
CA LEU A 70 13.52 -0.36 3.74
C LEU A 70 12.88 -1.73 3.97
N GLU A 71 12.87 -2.23 5.21
CA GLU A 71 11.99 -3.35 5.58
C GLU A 71 10.58 -2.96 5.16
N THR A 72 9.88 -3.88 4.49
CA THR A 72 8.66 -3.52 3.77
C THR A 72 7.48 -4.22 4.42
N TYR A 73 6.42 -3.48 4.71
CA TYR A 73 5.11 -3.99 5.08
C TYR A 73 4.12 -3.72 3.96
N LEU A 74 3.33 -4.74 3.62
CA LEU A 74 2.22 -4.63 2.69
C LEU A 74 0.97 -5.23 3.33
N GLY A 75 -0.06 -4.40 3.46
CA GLY A 75 -1.37 -4.83 3.92
C GLY A 75 -2.48 -3.99 3.31
N MET A 76 -3.72 -4.34 3.62
CA MET A 76 -4.87 -3.54 3.23
C MET A 76 -6.00 -3.66 4.23
N THR A 77 -6.84 -2.64 4.29
CA THR A 77 -8.09 -2.61 5.05
C THR A 77 -9.22 -2.12 4.15
N TYR A 78 -10.44 -2.58 4.40
CA TYR A 78 -11.64 -2.17 3.66
C TYR A 78 -12.88 -2.37 4.53
N SER A 79 -13.94 -1.60 4.31
CA SER A 79 -15.19 -1.74 5.05
C SER A 79 -16.10 -2.84 4.50
N ALA A 80 -16.01 -3.11 3.19
CA ALA A 80 -16.73 -4.20 2.53
C ALA A 80 -15.96 -4.71 1.31
N LYS A 81 -16.09 -6.01 1.03
CA LYS A 81 -15.63 -6.66 -0.20
C LYS A 81 -16.84 -7.15 -0.98
N LEU A 82 -16.80 -7.01 -2.31
CA LEU A 82 -17.88 -7.48 -3.17
C LEU A 82 -18.09 -8.99 -2.98
N PRO A 83 -19.32 -9.47 -2.72
CA PRO A 83 -19.56 -10.90 -2.55
C PRO A 83 -19.47 -11.63 -3.90
N THR A 84 -18.65 -12.67 -3.93
CA THR A 84 -18.51 -13.61 -5.07
C THR A 84 -19.89 -14.11 -5.54
N GLY A 85 -20.12 -14.07 -6.84
CA GLY A 85 -21.33 -14.64 -7.48
C GLY A 85 -22.61 -13.80 -7.39
N VAL A 86 -22.60 -12.64 -6.72
CA VAL A 86 -23.79 -11.74 -6.66
C VAL A 86 -23.95 -10.92 -7.95
N PHE A 87 -22.86 -10.68 -8.68
CA PHE A 87 -22.83 -9.83 -9.87
C PHE A 87 -22.21 -10.58 -11.05
N GLU A 88 -22.96 -11.48 -11.68
CA GLU A 88 -22.57 -12.17 -12.94
C GLU A 88 -21.16 -12.81 -12.95
N GLY A 89 -20.62 -13.16 -11.78
CA GLY A 89 -19.27 -13.75 -11.66
C GLY A 89 -18.12 -12.75 -11.69
N VAL A 90 -18.38 -11.44 -11.54
CA VAL A 90 -17.33 -10.43 -11.36
C VAL A 90 -16.73 -10.57 -9.96
N GLU A 91 -15.42 -10.80 -9.90
CA GLU A 91 -14.65 -10.90 -8.66
C GLU A 91 -13.93 -9.59 -8.34
N ALA A 92 -13.61 -9.40 -7.07
CA ALA A 92 -12.77 -8.29 -6.63
C ALA A 92 -11.30 -8.49 -7.02
N ASP A 93 -10.59 -7.40 -7.27
CA ASP A 93 -9.19 -7.44 -7.70
C ASP A 93 -8.28 -8.06 -6.64
N ASP A 94 -7.23 -8.74 -7.10
CA ASP A 94 -6.18 -9.30 -6.23
C ASP A 94 -5.08 -8.25 -5.94
N VAL A 95 -5.44 -7.27 -5.13
CA VAL A 95 -4.64 -6.06 -4.86
C VAL A 95 -3.25 -6.37 -4.30
N LEU A 96 -3.17 -7.22 -3.27
CA LEU A 96 -1.90 -7.50 -2.58
C LEU A 96 -0.94 -8.30 -3.48
N SER A 97 -1.46 -9.26 -4.27
CA SER A 97 -0.65 -10.01 -5.22
C SER A 97 -0.10 -9.12 -6.34
N ASN A 98 -0.92 -8.20 -6.87
CA ASN A 98 -0.52 -7.26 -7.91
C ASN A 98 0.64 -6.35 -7.46
N ILE A 99 0.63 -5.90 -6.20
CA ILE A 99 1.73 -5.09 -5.65
C ILE A 99 2.94 -5.98 -5.32
N SER A 100 2.75 -7.06 -4.59
CA SER A 100 3.85 -7.92 -4.12
C SER A 100 4.70 -8.50 -5.26
N CYS A 101 4.13 -8.74 -6.44
CA CYS A 101 4.89 -9.18 -7.61
C CYS A 101 5.90 -8.15 -8.14
N LYS A 102 5.79 -6.88 -7.73
CA LYS A 102 6.74 -5.79 -8.06
C LYS A 102 7.75 -5.53 -6.95
N LEU A 103 7.57 -6.13 -5.78
CA LEU A 103 8.40 -5.90 -4.61
C LEU A 103 9.51 -6.96 -4.49
N ALA A 104 10.53 -6.63 -3.69
CA ALA A 104 11.49 -7.60 -3.21
C ALA A 104 10.77 -8.68 -2.36
N PRO A 105 11.32 -9.90 -2.28
CA PRO A 105 10.75 -10.96 -1.42
C PRO A 105 10.85 -10.59 0.07
N ASN A 106 10.12 -11.35 0.90
CA ASN A 106 10.10 -11.22 2.38
C ASN A 106 9.42 -9.94 2.90
N VAL A 107 8.36 -9.49 2.21
CA VAL A 107 7.48 -8.44 2.71
C VAL A 107 6.71 -8.94 3.94
N HIS A 108 6.58 -8.08 4.94
CA HIS A 108 5.76 -8.30 6.11
C HIS A 108 4.27 -8.15 5.77
N ASP A 109 3.46 -9.14 6.14
CA ASP A 109 2.00 -9.14 5.92
C ASP A 109 1.20 -8.71 7.17
N ASN A 110 1.88 -8.47 8.30
CA ASN A 110 1.29 -8.02 9.55
C ASN A 110 2.19 -6.98 10.24
N LEU A 111 1.56 -6.00 10.89
CA LEU A 111 2.24 -4.88 11.54
C LEU A 111 3.14 -5.34 12.69
N ASP A 112 2.75 -6.34 13.48
CA ASP A 112 3.55 -6.84 14.61
C ASP A 112 4.95 -7.32 14.17
N SER A 113 5.02 -8.03 13.04
CA SER A 113 6.28 -8.51 12.48
C SER A 113 7.12 -7.36 11.91
N PHE A 114 6.47 -6.36 11.30
CA PHE A 114 7.11 -5.17 10.77
C PHE A 114 7.68 -4.28 11.87
N VAL A 115 6.92 -4.01 12.93
CA VAL A 115 7.35 -3.24 14.11
C VAL A 115 8.59 -3.88 14.75
N LYS A 116 8.61 -5.21 14.89
CA LYS A 116 9.81 -5.93 15.38
C LYS A 116 11.01 -5.73 14.44
N ALA A 117 10.79 -5.69 13.13
CA ALA A 117 11.83 -5.50 12.14
C ALA A 117 12.41 -4.07 12.12
N LEU A 118 11.70 -3.05 12.64
CA LEU A 118 12.24 -1.68 12.76
C LEU A 118 13.56 -1.64 13.56
N SER A 119 13.78 -2.58 14.47
CA SER A 119 15.05 -2.69 15.21
C SER A 119 16.28 -2.91 14.31
N LYS A 120 16.09 -3.40 13.08
CA LYS A 120 17.16 -3.58 12.07
C LYS A 120 17.73 -2.23 11.59
N ASP A 121 16.96 -1.15 11.68
CA ASP A 121 17.44 0.20 11.30
C ASP A 121 18.54 0.71 12.24
N ILE A 122 18.59 0.28 13.52
CA ILE A 122 19.53 0.80 14.53
C ILE A 122 21.00 0.62 14.11
N GLY A 123 21.30 -0.47 13.42
CA GLY A 123 22.65 -0.79 12.93
C GLY A 123 22.85 -0.53 11.44
N TRP A 124 21.79 -0.12 10.73
CA TRP A 124 21.86 0.03 9.28
C TRP A 124 22.73 1.22 8.88
N ARG A 125 23.46 1.05 7.78
CA ARG A 125 24.23 2.12 7.14
C ARG A 125 24.08 2.01 5.62
N PRO A 126 24.08 3.13 4.89
CA PRO A 126 24.09 3.12 3.43
C PRO A 126 25.26 2.31 2.89
N ALA A 127 25.02 1.58 1.80
CA ALA A 127 26.08 0.85 1.12
C ALA A 127 27.01 1.79 0.33
N GLY A 128 28.28 1.42 0.23
CA GLY A 128 29.30 2.16 -0.52
C GLY A 128 30.13 3.10 0.35
N ASP A 129 30.88 3.98 -0.32
CA ASP A 129 31.79 4.94 0.32
C ASP A 129 31.15 6.32 0.41
N LEU A 130 31.43 7.06 1.49
CA LEU A 130 30.97 8.44 1.66
C LEU A 130 31.69 9.36 0.67
N ILE A 131 30.93 9.96 -0.26
CA ILE A 131 31.47 10.89 -1.26
C ILE A 131 31.34 12.35 -0.78
N HIS A 132 30.22 12.71 -0.16
CA HIS A 132 29.91 14.08 0.24
C HIS A 132 28.96 14.13 1.44
N SER A 133 29.03 15.21 2.22
CA SER A 133 28.14 15.50 3.36
C SER A 133 27.82 16.99 3.38
N PHE A 134 26.57 17.33 3.67
CA PHE A 134 26.08 18.70 3.80
C PHE A 134 25.17 18.80 5.02
N ASP A 135 25.09 19.99 5.59
CA ASP A 135 24.21 20.32 6.71
C ASP A 135 23.16 21.33 6.23
N HIS A 136 21.94 21.23 6.76
CA HIS A 136 20.91 22.27 6.59
C HIS A 136 20.96 23.21 7.80
N GLU A 137 20.94 24.53 7.58
CA GLU A 137 20.71 25.54 8.61
C GLU A 137 19.23 25.59 9.06
#